data_AF-A0A2E2MM85-F1
#
_entry.id   AF-A0A2E2MM85-F1
#
_cell.length_a   1.000
_cell.length_b   1.000
_cell.length_c   1.000
_cell.angle_alpha   90.00
_cell.angle_beta   90.00
_cell.angle_gamma   90.00
#
_symmetry.space_group_name_H-M   'P 1'
#
loop_
_entity.id
_entity.type
_entity.pdbx_description
1 polymer ?
#
loop_
_entity_poly.entity_id
_entity_poly.type
_entity_poly.pdbx_seq_one_letter_code
_entity_poly.pdbx_strand_id
1 'polypeptide(L)'
;MLIENLKHTLSKGAARLTGVVGAALLLLAMSGTAHAEVPGESQFVFNTFSFLVHGFLVMWMAAGFSMLEAGLVRTKNTAMQCLKNVALFSIASIMYYLIGYNLMYSGVDGGFMGSFSLWSQDDTAAAAGKFVGDDAVGYSAASDFFFQLVFVATAASIVSGTVAERVKLWSFLVFTVILTGLIYPIQGSWQWGGGWLSEMGFADFAGSTLVHSVGGWAALT
;
A
#
# COMPACT_ATOMS: atom_id res chain seq x y z
N MET A 1 -39.13 47.95 50.35
CA MET A 1 -38.70 46.62 50.87
C MET A 1 -38.71 45.53 49.80
N LEU A 2 -39.80 45.27 49.06
CA LEU A 2 -39.85 44.25 48.00
C LEU A 2 -38.92 44.54 46.78
N ILE A 3 -38.81 45.80 46.35
CA ILE A 3 -37.99 46.19 45.19
C ILE A 3 -36.48 46.10 45.46
N GLU A 4 -36.04 46.42 46.69
CA GLU A 4 -34.61 46.31 47.06
C GLU A 4 -34.17 44.85 47.22
N ASN A 5 -35.02 43.99 47.80
CA ASN A 5 -34.75 42.55 47.87
C ASN A 5 -34.71 41.91 46.47
N LEU A 6 -35.54 42.39 45.53
CA LEU A 6 -35.50 41.93 44.14
C LEU A 6 -34.20 42.36 43.44
N LYS A 7 -33.78 43.62 43.58
CA LYS A 7 -32.51 44.14 43.02
C LYS A 7 -31.29 43.40 43.56
N HIS A 8 -31.26 43.09 44.86
CA HIS A 8 -30.17 42.37 45.49
C HIS A 8 -30.11 40.89 45.07
N THR A 9 -31.28 40.25 44.89
CA THR A 9 -31.36 38.87 44.38
C THR A 9 -30.95 38.78 42.91
N LEU A 10 -31.37 39.74 42.09
CA LEU A 10 -30.97 39.85 40.68
C LEU A 10 -29.47 40.13 40.53
N SER A 11 -28.88 40.99 41.37
CA SER A 11 -27.44 41.29 41.39
C SER A 11 -26.60 40.05 41.74
N LYS A 12 -27.01 39.28 42.76
CA LYS A 12 -26.35 38.01 43.12
C LYS A 12 -26.48 36.95 42.03
N GLY A 13 -27.62 36.91 41.33
CA GLY A 13 -27.84 36.02 40.17
C GLY A 13 -26.95 36.39 38.98
N ALA A 14 -26.83 37.68 38.66
CA ALA A 14 -25.97 38.19 37.60
C ALA A 14 -24.49 37.91 37.90
N ALA A 15 -24.02 38.15 39.13
CA ALA A 15 -22.64 37.88 39.53
C ALA A 15 -22.28 36.38 39.47
N ARG A 16 -23.22 35.49 39.83
CA ARG A 16 -23.06 34.04 39.68
C ARG A 16 -23.02 33.62 38.22
N LEU A 17 -23.89 34.19 37.39
CA LEU A 17 -23.93 33.89 35.95
C LEU A 17 -22.64 34.36 35.25
N THR A 18 -22.13 35.55 35.57
CA THR A 18 -20.84 36.03 35.04
C THR A 18 -19.66 35.20 35.53
N GLY A 19 -19.69 34.72 36.77
CA GLY A 19 -18.66 33.81 37.29
C GLY A 19 -18.66 32.45 36.62
N VAL A 20 -19.85 31.88 36.37
CA VAL A 20 -20.01 30.59 35.67
C VAL A 20 -19.64 30.71 34.19
N VAL A 21 -20.06 31.78 33.52
CA VAL A 21 -19.69 32.05 32.12
C VAL A 21 -18.20 32.33 32.00
N GLY A 22 -17.62 33.09 32.93
CA GLY A 22 -16.18 33.35 32.98
C GLY A 22 -15.36 32.08 33.23
N ALA A 23 -15.80 31.20 34.13
CA ALA A 23 -15.16 29.91 34.37
C ALA A 23 -15.29 28.98 33.16
N ALA A 24 -16.45 28.94 32.50
CA ALA A 24 -16.68 28.16 31.29
C ALA A 24 -15.82 28.65 30.11
N LEU A 25 -15.66 29.97 29.96
CA LEU A 25 -14.78 30.58 28.95
C LEU A 25 -13.30 30.33 29.27
N LEU A 26 -12.89 30.34 30.54
CA LEU A 26 -11.54 29.95 30.94
C LEU A 26 -11.29 28.46 30.67
N LEU A 27 -12.25 27.58 30.96
CA LEU A 27 -12.15 26.14 30.68
C LEU A 27 -12.07 25.87 29.16
N LEU A 28 -12.79 26.63 28.34
CA LEU A 28 -12.71 26.56 26.88
C LEU A 28 -11.40 27.17 26.32
N ALA A 29 -10.85 28.19 26.99
CA ALA A 29 -9.55 28.77 26.63
C ALA A 29 -8.36 27.91 27.09
N MET A 30 -8.57 27.06 28.10
CA MET A 30 -7.58 26.11 28.63
C MET A 30 -7.69 24.71 28.02
N SER A 31 -8.74 24.42 27.23
CA SER A 31 -8.76 23.23 26.37
C SER A 31 -7.81 23.44 25.21
N GLY A 32 -6.53 23.18 25.44
CA GLY A 32 -5.56 23.04 24.36
C GLY A 32 -6.03 21.95 23.39
N THR A 33 -5.67 22.08 22.11
CA THR A 33 -5.78 20.98 21.17
C THR A 33 -5.00 19.80 21.73
N ALA A 34 -5.69 18.73 22.12
CA ALA A 34 -5.03 17.49 22.46
C ALA A 34 -4.39 16.95 21.18
N HIS A 35 -3.11 17.27 20.96
CA HIS A 35 -2.30 16.54 20.00
C HIS A 35 -2.08 15.16 20.61
N ALA A 36 -2.98 14.23 20.30
CA ALA A 36 -2.72 12.81 20.44
C ALA A 36 -1.70 12.43 19.35
N GLU A 37 -0.46 12.89 19.51
CA GLU A 37 0.64 12.45 18.66
C GLU A 37 0.77 10.95 18.91
N VAL A 38 0.40 10.16 17.90
CA VAL A 38 0.49 8.70 17.98
C VAL A 38 1.97 8.37 18.11
N PRO A 39 2.42 7.67 19.16
CA PRO A 39 3.81 7.29 19.33
C PRO A 39 4.33 6.62 18.05
N GLY A 40 5.54 6.96 17.61
CA GLY A 40 6.12 6.42 16.38
C GLY A 40 6.09 4.90 16.30
N GLU A 41 6.35 4.24 17.42
CA GLU A 41 6.23 2.78 17.55
C GLU A 41 4.81 2.28 17.24
N SER A 42 3.78 2.95 17.75
CA SER A 42 2.39 2.58 17.48
C SER A 42 2.03 2.78 16.01
N GLN A 43 2.51 3.86 15.37
CA GLN A 43 2.33 4.07 13.93
C GLN A 43 2.98 2.94 13.12
N PHE A 44 4.24 2.61 13.44
CA PHE A 44 4.97 1.52 12.79
C PHE A 44 4.22 0.19 12.90
N VAL A 45 3.73 -0.16 14.09
CA VAL A 45 2.97 -1.39 14.32
C VAL A 45 1.67 -1.40 13.51
N PHE A 46 0.89 -0.33 13.54
CA PHE A 46 -0.40 -0.29 12.82
C PHE A 46 -0.23 -0.22 11.31
N ASN A 47 0.79 0.47 10.79
CA ASN A 47 1.09 0.49 9.35
C ASN A 47 1.57 -0.88 8.87
N THR A 48 2.45 -1.53 9.63
CA THR A 48 2.91 -2.91 9.35
C THR A 48 1.73 -3.88 9.33
N PHE A 49 0.88 -3.82 10.36
CA PHE A 49 -0.34 -4.64 10.42
C PHE A 49 -1.26 -4.37 9.24
N SER A 50 -1.45 -3.09 8.89
CA SER A 50 -2.25 -2.66 7.75
C SER A 50 -1.71 -3.28 6.45
N PHE A 51 -0.41 -3.21 6.18
CA PHE A 51 0.20 -3.80 4.98
C PHE A 51 0.01 -5.31 4.90
N LEU A 52 0.10 -6.02 6.03
CA LEU A 52 -0.16 -7.46 6.07
C LEU A 52 -1.63 -7.79 5.79
N VAL A 53 -2.57 -7.07 6.39
CA VAL A 53 -4.01 -7.29 6.18
C VAL A 53 -4.41 -6.96 4.74
N HIS A 54 -4.04 -5.78 4.25
CA HIS A 54 -4.36 -5.38 2.88
C HIS A 54 -3.64 -6.27 1.86
N GLY A 55 -2.38 -6.63 2.11
CA GLY A 55 -1.62 -7.56 1.28
C GLY A 55 -2.29 -8.94 1.21
N PHE A 56 -2.85 -9.43 2.32
CA PHE A 56 -3.63 -10.67 2.34
C PHE A 56 -4.92 -10.54 1.50
N LEU A 57 -5.62 -9.41 1.60
CA LEU A 57 -6.83 -9.18 0.78
C LEU A 57 -6.50 -9.12 -0.72
N VAL A 58 -5.37 -8.51 -1.10
CA VAL A 58 -4.90 -8.50 -2.49
C VAL A 58 -4.43 -9.89 -2.91
N MET A 59 -3.74 -10.64 -2.04
CA MET A 59 -3.39 -12.05 -2.29
C MET A 59 -4.65 -12.88 -2.56
N TRP A 60 -5.75 -12.63 -1.84
CA TRP A 60 -7.02 -13.31 -2.06
C TRP A 60 -7.60 -13.04 -3.47
N MET A 61 -7.26 -11.90 -4.09
CA MET A 61 -7.60 -11.67 -5.49
C MET A 61 -6.97 -12.69 -6.43
N ALA A 62 -5.80 -13.28 -6.10
CA ALA A 62 -5.21 -14.35 -6.90
C ALA A 62 -6.12 -15.60 -6.95
N ALA A 63 -6.78 -15.94 -5.83
CA ALA A 63 -7.80 -16.98 -5.82
C ALA A 63 -9.01 -16.56 -6.67
N GLY A 64 -9.42 -15.29 -6.58
CA GLY A 64 -10.44 -14.69 -7.44
C GLY A 64 -10.15 -14.81 -8.93
N PHE A 65 -8.94 -14.44 -9.36
CA PHE A 65 -8.50 -14.58 -10.75
C PHE A 65 -8.46 -16.04 -11.19
N SER A 66 -7.95 -16.94 -10.36
CA SER A 66 -7.96 -18.36 -10.69
C SER A 66 -9.39 -18.89 -10.91
N MET A 67 -10.38 -18.46 -10.12
CA MET A 67 -11.78 -18.84 -10.29
C MET A 67 -12.41 -18.20 -11.55
N LEU A 68 -12.13 -16.91 -11.78
CA LEU A 68 -12.60 -16.20 -12.97
C LEU A 68 -12.05 -16.84 -14.25
N GLU A 69 -10.74 -17.07 -14.30
CA GLU A 69 -10.07 -17.68 -15.45
C GLU A 69 -10.53 -19.12 -15.67
N ALA A 70 -10.67 -19.92 -14.60
CA ALA A 70 -11.21 -21.28 -14.67
C ALA A 70 -12.64 -21.32 -15.22
N GLY A 71 -13.47 -20.32 -14.88
CA GLY A 71 -14.86 -20.21 -15.35
C GLY A 71 -15.01 -19.72 -16.79
N LEU A 72 -14.02 -19.00 -17.32
CA LEU A 72 -14.03 -18.47 -18.69
C LEU A 72 -13.44 -19.45 -19.73
N VAL A 73 -12.73 -20.49 -19.30
CA VAL A 73 -12.16 -21.51 -20.18
C VAL A 73 -13.05 -22.74 -20.28
N ARG A 74 -12.81 -23.57 -21.32
CA ARG A 74 -13.51 -24.85 -21.46
C ARG A 74 -13.03 -25.84 -20.39
N THR A 75 -13.92 -26.70 -19.93
CA THR A 75 -13.68 -27.68 -18.84
C THR A 75 -12.42 -28.53 -19.05
N LYS A 76 -12.10 -28.89 -20.30
CA LYS A 76 -10.88 -29.66 -20.63
C LYS A 76 -9.57 -28.91 -20.34
N ASN A 77 -9.61 -27.58 -20.28
CA ASN A 77 -8.45 -26.70 -20.09
C ASN A 77 -8.40 -26.09 -18.67
N THR A 78 -9.44 -26.27 -17.85
CA THR A 78 -9.51 -25.69 -16.50
C THR A 78 -8.33 -26.08 -15.61
N ALA A 79 -7.92 -27.35 -15.62
CA ALA A 79 -6.78 -27.81 -14.81
C ALA A 79 -5.46 -27.11 -15.20
N MET A 80 -5.25 -26.88 -16.50
CA MET A 80 -4.09 -26.15 -17.00
C MET A 80 -4.14 -24.67 -16.57
N GLN A 81 -5.33 -24.07 -16.58
CA GLN A 81 -5.51 -22.68 -16.15
C GLN A 81 -5.25 -22.51 -14.65
N CYS A 82 -5.70 -23.44 -13.80
CA CYS A 82 -5.37 -23.43 -12.38
C CYS A 82 -3.86 -23.61 -12.15
N LEU A 83 -3.21 -24.50 -12.91
CA LEU A 83 -1.76 -24.68 -12.84
C LEU A 83 -1.00 -23.39 -13.21
N LYS A 84 -1.43 -22.68 -14.26
CA LYS A 84 -0.86 -21.37 -14.62
C LYS A 84 -0.94 -20.38 -13.46
N ASN A 85 -2.09 -20.30 -12.78
CA ASN A 85 -2.31 -19.37 -11.67
C ASN A 85 -1.44 -19.68 -10.44
N VAL A 86 -1.27 -20.96 -10.10
CA VAL A 86 -0.38 -21.34 -9.00
C VAL A 86 1.09 -21.07 -9.39
N ALA A 87 1.49 -21.51 -10.58
CA ALA A 87 2.87 -21.38 -11.06
C ALA A 87 3.29 -19.91 -11.25
N LEU A 88 2.41 -19.05 -11.77
CA LEU A 88 2.72 -17.62 -11.94
C LEU A 88 2.96 -16.95 -10.60
N PHE A 89 2.17 -17.28 -9.56
CA PHE A 89 2.34 -16.69 -8.24
C PHE A 89 3.67 -17.11 -7.63
N SER A 90 4.03 -18.40 -7.73
CA SER A 90 5.34 -18.89 -7.27
C SER A 90 6.51 -18.22 -8.00
N ILE A 91 6.42 -18.08 -9.32
CA ILE A 91 7.46 -17.42 -10.12
C ILE A 91 7.56 -15.94 -9.75
N ALA A 92 6.43 -15.23 -9.64
CA ALA A 92 6.41 -13.82 -9.25
C ALA A 92 7.10 -13.61 -7.90
N SER A 93 6.78 -14.44 -6.89
CA SER A 93 7.43 -14.37 -5.57
C SER A 93 8.95 -14.52 -5.64
N ILE A 94 9.43 -15.51 -6.41
CA ILE A 94 10.87 -15.78 -6.55
C ILE A 94 11.55 -14.63 -7.31
N MET A 95 11.02 -14.23 -8.46
CA MET A 95 11.65 -13.21 -9.30
C MET A 95 11.64 -11.83 -8.65
N TYR A 96 10.56 -11.51 -7.94
CA TYR A 96 10.46 -10.26 -7.21
C TYR A 96 11.43 -10.21 -6.02
N TYR A 97 11.64 -11.35 -5.34
CA TYR A 97 12.68 -11.49 -4.32
C TYR A 97 14.10 -11.37 -4.89
N LEU A 98 14.38 -12.05 -6.01
CA LEU A 98 15.74 -12.13 -6.57
C LEU A 98 16.22 -10.80 -7.15
N ILE A 99 15.35 -10.08 -7.87
CA ILE A 99 15.73 -8.84 -8.54
C ILE A 99 14.63 -7.78 -8.51
N GLY A 100 13.36 -8.16 -8.50
CA GLY A 100 12.27 -7.22 -8.80
C GLY A 100 12.07 -6.12 -7.76
N TYR A 101 12.17 -6.41 -6.46
CA TYR A 101 11.93 -5.38 -5.44
C TYR A 101 12.96 -4.25 -5.50
N ASN A 102 14.26 -4.59 -5.50
CA ASN A 102 15.32 -3.57 -5.53
C ASN A 102 15.41 -2.87 -6.89
N LEU A 103 15.06 -3.55 -7.99
CA LEU A 103 14.94 -2.92 -9.30
C LEU A 103 13.81 -1.87 -9.32
N MET A 104 12.79 -2.04 -8.48
CA MET A 104 11.67 -1.11 -8.36
C MET A 104 11.95 0.07 -7.43
N TYR A 105 12.67 -0.14 -6.32
CA TYR A 105 12.80 0.88 -5.25
C TYR A 105 14.22 1.35 -4.94
N SER A 106 15.26 0.58 -5.23
CA SER A 106 16.61 0.85 -4.74
C SER A 106 17.44 1.66 -5.73
N GLY A 107 17.74 2.92 -5.38
CA GLY A 107 18.61 3.81 -6.17
C GLY A 107 17.96 4.32 -7.46
N VAL A 108 16.66 4.60 -7.43
CA VAL A 108 15.93 5.13 -8.58
C VAL A 108 16.22 6.63 -8.76
N ASP A 109 16.16 7.43 -7.69
CA ASP A 109 16.56 8.84 -7.60
C ASP A 109 16.11 9.72 -8.80
N GLY A 110 14.82 9.68 -9.16
CA GLY A 110 14.26 10.41 -10.31
C GLY A 110 14.57 9.80 -11.69
N GLY A 111 15.26 8.66 -11.71
CA GLY A 111 15.64 7.90 -12.90
C GLY A 111 14.57 6.94 -13.41
N PHE A 112 15.02 5.90 -14.14
CA PHE A 112 14.17 4.97 -14.89
C PHE A 112 14.12 3.55 -14.32
N MET A 113 15.07 3.17 -13.47
CA MET A 113 15.16 1.84 -12.87
C MET A 113 16.08 1.90 -11.66
N GLY A 114 15.85 1.01 -10.70
CA GLY A 114 16.73 0.81 -9.55
C GLY A 114 17.87 -0.18 -9.85
N SER A 115 18.33 -0.85 -8.81
CA SER A 115 19.52 -1.71 -8.84
C SER A 115 19.20 -3.20 -8.96
N PHE A 116 20.05 -3.94 -9.67
CA PHE A 116 20.00 -5.40 -9.73
C PHE A 116 20.64 -6.02 -8.48
N SER A 117 19.82 -6.37 -7.50
CA SER A 117 20.27 -7.07 -6.29
C SER A 117 19.15 -7.88 -5.64
N LEU A 118 19.53 -8.90 -4.88
CA LEU A 118 18.61 -9.66 -4.02
C LEU A 118 17.97 -8.72 -3.00
N TRP A 119 16.70 -8.99 -2.65
CA TRP A 119 16.01 -8.25 -1.60
C TRP A 119 16.85 -8.22 -0.31
N SER A 120 17.09 -7.01 0.18
CA SER A 120 18.04 -6.73 1.26
C SER A 120 17.60 -5.60 2.19
N GLN A 121 16.31 -5.24 2.15
CA GLN A 121 15.76 -4.22 3.05
C GLN A 121 15.72 -4.77 4.48
N ASP A 122 16.09 -3.95 5.46
CA ASP A 122 16.12 -4.34 6.86
C ASP A 122 15.38 -3.33 7.75
N ASP A 123 15.07 -3.78 8.97
CA ASP A 123 14.36 -3.00 9.99
C ASP A 123 15.33 -2.54 11.11
N THR A 124 16.61 -2.33 10.79
CA THR A 124 17.64 -2.00 11.81
C THR A 124 17.37 -0.68 12.53
N ALA A 125 16.82 0.31 11.83
CA ALA A 125 16.39 1.59 12.42
C ALA A 125 15.26 1.39 13.44
N ALA A 126 14.23 0.60 13.08
CA ALA A 126 13.13 0.27 13.97
C ALA A 126 13.61 -0.53 15.20
N ALA A 127 14.54 -1.47 15.01
CA ALA A 127 15.15 -2.23 16.10
C ALA A 127 15.96 -1.34 17.07
N ALA A 128 16.50 -0.22 16.59
CA ALA A 128 17.17 0.81 17.39
C ALA A 128 16.20 1.82 18.03
N GLY A 129 14.88 1.61 17.92
CA GLY A 129 13.84 2.49 18.47
C GLY A 129 13.58 3.74 17.63
N LYS A 130 14.08 3.81 16.39
CA LYS A 130 13.83 4.92 15.46
C LYS A 130 12.65 4.59 14.55
N PHE A 131 11.48 5.13 14.86
CA PHE A 131 10.24 4.86 14.13
C PHE A 131 9.72 6.05 13.30
N VAL A 132 10.29 7.25 13.47
CA VAL A 132 9.88 8.49 12.78
C VAL A 132 11.12 9.31 12.41
N GLY A 133 11.08 10.01 11.28
CA GLY A 133 12.15 10.87 10.78
C GLY A 133 12.70 10.41 9.42
N ASP A 134 13.66 11.16 8.87
CA ASP A 134 14.20 10.95 7.50
C ASP A 134 14.80 9.56 7.28
N ASP A 135 15.30 8.92 8.35
CA ASP A 135 15.91 7.58 8.32
C ASP A 135 14.91 6.44 8.62
N ALA A 136 13.65 6.75 8.95
CA ALA A 136 12.67 5.76 9.42
C ALA A 136 11.61 5.46 8.38
N VAL A 137 11.65 4.24 7.84
CA VAL A 137 10.54 3.67 7.08
C VAL A 137 9.43 3.36 8.10
N GLY A 138 8.31 4.07 8.03
CA GLY A 138 7.23 4.02 9.04
C GLY A 138 6.43 2.70 9.10
N TYR A 139 7.00 1.59 8.63
CA TYR A 139 6.46 0.23 8.56
C TYR A 139 7.60 -0.77 8.34
N SER A 140 7.38 -2.05 8.64
CA SER A 140 8.39 -3.11 8.43
C SER A 140 8.66 -3.36 6.96
N ALA A 141 9.94 -3.48 6.60
CA ALA A 141 10.42 -3.80 5.26
C ALA A 141 9.80 -5.09 4.70
N ALA A 142 9.65 -6.13 5.53
CA ALA A 142 9.06 -7.41 5.10
C ALA A 142 7.56 -7.27 4.77
N SER A 143 6.85 -6.38 5.48
CA SER A 143 5.42 -6.14 5.21
C SER A 143 5.21 -5.42 3.88
N ASP A 144 6.07 -4.46 3.55
CA ASP A 144 6.05 -3.79 2.24
C ASP A 144 6.44 -4.75 1.11
N PHE A 145 7.49 -5.56 1.30
CA PHE A 145 7.85 -6.60 0.33
C PHE A 145 6.66 -7.51 -0.01
N PHE A 146 5.96 -8.02 1.01
CA PHE A 146 4.79 -8.86 0.81
C PHE A 146 3.66 -8.11 0.08
N PHE A 147 3.40 -6.86 0.50
CA PHE A 147 2.37 -6.02 -0.12
C PHE A 147 2.67 -5.77 -1.60
N GLN A 148 3.91 -5.48 -1.97
CA GLN A 148 4.30 -5.22 -3.35
C GLN A 148 4.35 -6.49 -4.22
N LEU A 149 4.77 -7.61 -3.63
CA LEU A 149 4.81 -8.92 -4.30
C LEU A 149 3.45 -9.31 -4.87
N VAL A 150 2.35 -9.04 -4.16
CA VAL A 150 1.01 -9.43 -4.62
C VAL A 150 0.52 -8.57 -5.80
N PHE A 151 0.99 -7.33 -5.94
CA PHE A 151 0.69 -6.50 -7.12
C PHE A 151 1.43 -6.96 -8.38
N VAL A 152 2.73 -7.30 -8.27
CA VAL A 152 3.47 -7.85 -9.43
C VAL A 152 2.88 -9.19 -9.89
N ALA A 153 2.43 -10.03 -8.95
CA ALA A 153 1.72 -11.27 -9.28
C ALA A 153 0.36 -10.98 -9.96
N THR A 154 -0.34 -9.92 -9.53
CA THR A 154 -1.60 -9.48 -10.14
C THR A 154 -1.39 -9.05 -11.60
N ALA A 155 -0.35 -8.27 -11.90
CA ALA A 155 -0.03 -7.89 -13.28
C ALA A 155 0.19 -9.11 -14.19
N ALA A 156 0.89 -10.14 -13.69
CA ALA A 156 1.07 -11.39 -14.43
C ALA A 156 -0.23 -12.21 -14.58
N SER A 157 -1.11 -12.17 -13.58
CA SER A 157 -2.43 -12.80 -13.66
C SER A 157 -3.32 -12.16 -14.73
N ILE A 158 -3.29 -10.83 -14.87
CA ILE A 158 -4.04 -10.13 -15.93
C ILE A 158 -3.66 -10.69 -17.31
N VAL A 159 -2.37 -10.90 -17.56
CA VAL A 159 -1.89 -11.52 -18.80
C VAL A 159 -2.38 -12.97 -18.91
N SER A 160 -2.31 -13.75 -17.81
CA SER A 160 -2.77 -15.15 -17.80
C SER A 160 -4.21 -15.30 -18.30
N GLY A 161 -5.12 -14.46 -17.82
CA GLY A 161 -6.53 -14.49 -18.16
C GLY A 161 -6.82 -14.04 -19.59
N THR A 162 -6.13 -13.00 -20.08
CA THR A 162 -6.32 -12.50 -21.46
C THR A 162 -5.86 -13.48 -22.52
N VAL A 163 -4.76 -14.20 -22.27
CA VAL A 163 -4.20 -15.20 -23.20
C VAL A 163 -4.65 -16.63 -22.91
N ALA A 164 -5.70 -16.81 -22.10
CA ALA A 164 -6.22 -18.11 -21.71
C ALA A 164 -6.56 -18.98 -22.94
N GLU A 165 -6.22 -20.28 -22.86
CA GLU A 165 -6.32 -21.27 -23.94
C GLU A 165 -5.50 -21.01 -25.24
N ARG A 166 -4.81 -19.87 -25.37
CA ARG A 166 -4.16 -19.45 -26.63
C ARG A 166 -2.64 -19.57 -26.65
N VAL A 167 -2.02 -19.88 -25.50
CA VAL A 167 -0.57 -19.98 -25.35
C VAL A 167 -0.15 -21.30 -24.71
N LYS A 168 1.08 -21.74 -25.00
CA LYS A 168 1.70 -22.88 -24.33
C LYS A 168 2.11 -22.50 -22.91
N LEU A 169 1.99 -23.43 -21.96
CA LEU A 169 2.36 -23.21 -20.56
C LEU A 169 3.79 -22.69 -20.40
N TRP A 170 4.77 -23.36 -20.99
CA TRP A 170 6.18 -22.97 -20.86
C TRP A 170 6.49 -21.58 -21.42
N SER A 171 5.88 -21.21 -22.55
CA SER A 171 6.01 -19.86 -23.12
C SER A 171 5.48 -18.81 -22.15
N PHE A 172 4.34 -19.10 -21.53
CA PHE A 172 3.76 -18.22 -20.51
C PHE A 172 4.66 -18.12 -19.26
N LEU A 173 5.20 -19.23 -18.74
CA LEU A 173 6.05 -19.19 -17.53
C LEU A 173 7.36 -18.41 -17.76
N VAL A 174 8.00 -18.57 -18.92
CA VAL A 174 9.19 -17.79 -19.28
C VAL A 174 8.85 -16.30 -19.40
N PHE A 175 7.70 -15.98 -20.00
CA PHE A 175 7.22 -14.61 -20.06
C PHE A 175 6.96 -14.05 -18.65
N THR A 176 6.34 -14.82 -17.74
CA THR A 176 6.12 -14.40 -16.36
C THR A 176 7.43 -14.08 -15.63
N VAL A 177 8.50 -14.86 -15.86
CA VAL A 177 9.83 -14.56 -15.32
C VAL A 177 10.31 -13.17 -15.75
N ILE A 178 10.19 -12.86 -17.04
CA ILE A 178 10.62 -11.57 -17.60
C ILE A 178 9.73 -10.42 -17.11
N LEU A 179 8.41 -10.62 -17.10
CA LEU A 179 7.44 -9.62 -16.67
C LEU A 179 7.67 -9.24 -15.20
N THR A 180 7.72 -10.24 -14.32
CA THR A 180 7.78 -10.04 -12.86
C THR A 180 9.18 -9.65 -12.37
N GLY A 181 10.23 -10.07 -13.08
CA GLY A 181 11.61 -9.73 -12.74
C GLY A 181 12.12 -8.43 -13.34
N LEU A 182 11.61 -8.01 -14.50
CA LEU A 182 12.17 -6.87 -15.25
C LEU A 182 11.10 -5.83 -15.63
N ILE A 183 10.12 -6.21 -16.45
CA ILE A 183 9.21 -5.23 -17.07
C ILE A 183 8.40 -4.47 -16.01
N TYR A 184 7.70 -5.21 -15.14
CA TYR A 184 6.88 -4.62 -14.09
C TYR A 184 7.70 -3.81 -13.08
N PRO A 185 8.81 -4.34 -12.50
CA PRO A 185 9.66 -3.55 -11.60
C PRO A 185 10.19 -2.24 -12.20
N ILE A 186 10.63 -2.25 -13.46
CA ILE A 186 11.12 -1.05 -14.14
C ILE A 186 10.00 -0.04 -14.26
N GLN A 187 8.81 -0.45 -14.69
CA GLN A 187 7.67 0.46 -14.79
C GLN A 187 7.21 0.97 -13.42
N GLY A 188 7.20 0.11 -12.41
CA GLY A 188 6.93 0.47 -11.01
C GLY A 188 7.91 1.52 -10.48
N SER A 189 9.18 1.44 -10.88
CA SER A 189 10.20 2.40 -10.46
C SER A 189 9.89 3.83 -10.91
N TRP A 190 9.23 4.00 -12.06
CA TRP A 190 8.96 5.32 -12.63
C TRP A 190 8.07 6.16 -11.72
N GLN A 191 7.14 5.53 -11.00
CA GLN A 191 6.19 6.22 -10.12
C GLN A 191 6.36 5.81 -8.66
N TRP A 192 6.11 4.54 -8.32
CA TRP A 192 6.18 4.07 -6.92
C TRP A 192 7.61 4.03 -6.38
N GLY A 193 8.61 3.85 -7.25
CA GLY A 193 10.02 3.91 -6.88
C GLY A 193 10.62 5.30 -6.77
N GLY A 194 9.85 6.38 -6.97
CA GLY A 194 10.41 7.74 -6.98
C GLY A 194 11.19 8.09 -8.25
N GLY A 195 10.82 7.50 -9.39
CA GLY A 195 11.42 7.80 -10.69
C GLY A 195 10.83 9.02 -11.40
N TRP A 196 11.16 9.15 -12.68
CA TRP A 196 10.85 10.32 -13.48
C TRP A 196 9.36 10.66 -13.60
N LEU A 197 8.44 9.69 -13.56
CA LEU A 197 6.99 9.99 -13.56
C LEU A 197 6.56 10.62 -12.24
N SER A 198 7.12 10.14 -11.13
CA SER A 198 6.88 10.70 -9.80
C SER A 198 7.32 12.17 -9.76
N GLU A 199 8.51 12.47 -10.27
CA GLU A 199 9.07 13.83 -10.33
C GLU A 199 8.24 14.79 -11.20
N MET A 200 7.54 14.28 -12.21
CA MET A 200 6.61 15.08 -13.01
C MET A 200 5.23 15.27 -12.37
N GLY A 201 4.99 14.71 -11.18
CA GLY A 201 3.70 14.78 -10.48
C GLY A 201 2.63 13.86 -11.06
N PHE A 202 3.03 12.78 -11.75
CA PHE A 202 2.09 11.74 -12.14
C PHE A 202 1.49 11.08 -10.89
N ALA A 203 0.23 10.66 -10.97
CA ALA A 203 -0.50 10.08 -9.84
C ALA A 203 -1.06 8.72 -10.21
N ASP A 204 -0.52 7.67 -9.59
CA ASP A 204 -1.08 6.32 -9.63
C ASP A 204 -1.08 5.73 -8.22
N PHE A 205 -2.23 5.78 -7.56
CA PHE A 205 -2.34 5.42 -6.15
C PHE A 205 -2.28 3.91 -5.91
N ALA A 206 -2.99 3.14 -6.72
CA ALA A 206 -3.20 1.70 -6.50
C ALA A 206 -2.86 0.83 -7.73
N GLY A 207 -2.17 1.40 -8.73
CA GLY A 207 -1.63 0.64 -9.85
C GLY A 207 -2.57 0.55 -11.05
N SER A 208 -3.42 1.55 -11.26
CA SER A 208 -4.23 1.69 -12.49
C SER A 208 -3.37 1.65 -13.75
N THR A 209 -2.19 2.24 -13.68
CA THR A 209 -1.18 2.19 -14.74
C THR A 209 -0.21 1.05 -14.47
N LEU A 210 0.45 1.06 -13.31
CA LEU A 210 1.55 0.15 -13.01
C LEU A 210 1.17 -1.33 -12.99
N VAL A 211 -0.08 -1.67 -12.69
CA VAL A 211 -0.57 -3.05 -12.61
C VAL A 211 -1.49 -3.35 -13.77
N HIS A 212 -2.58 -2.60 -13.89
CA HIS A 212 -3.62 -2.89 -14.88
C HIS A 212 -3.20 -2.55 -16.30
N SER A 213 -2.63 -1.37 -16.53
CA SER A 213 -2.18 -0.98 -17.87
C SER A 213 -0.95 -1.79 -18.29
N VAL A 214 0.03 -2.00 -17.39
CA VAL A 214 1.19 -2.88 -17.66
C VAL A 214 0.75 -4.28 -18.08
N GLY A 215 -0.08 -4.94 -17.26
CA GLY A 215 -0.60 -6.26 -17.58
C GLY A 215 -1.44 -6.27 -18.88
N GLY A 216 -2.25 -5.22 -19.09
CA GLY A 216 -3.08 -5.08 -20.29
C GLY A 216 -2.27 -4.92 -21.57
N TRP A 217 -1.26 -4.04 -21.57
CA TRP A 217 -0.38 -3.83 -22.72
C TRP A 217 0.48 -5.06 -23.00
N ALA A 218 1.03 -5.68 -21.96
CA ALA A 218 1.84 -6.87 -22.12
C ALA A 218 1.06 -8.09 -22.61
N ALA A 219 -0.27 -8.13 -22.39
CA ALA A 219 -1.16 -9.13 -22.97
C ALA A 219 -1.56 -8.85 -24.42
N LEU A 220 -1.57 -7.57 -24.81
CA LEU A 220 -1.95 -7.14 -26.15
C LEU A 220 -0.83 -7.38 -27.19
N THR A 221 0.43 -7.27 -26.73
CA THR A 221 1.64 -7.44 -27.56
C THR A 221 2.15 -8.87 -27.56
#